data_AF-A0A970DNQ7-F1
#
_entry.id   AF-A0A970DNQ7-F1
#
_cell.length_a   1.000
_cell.length_b   1.000
_cell.length_c   1.000
_cell.angle_alpha   90.00
_cell.angle_beta   90.00
_cell.angle_gamma   90.00
#
_symmetry.space_group_name_H-M   'P 1'
#
loop_
_entity.id
_entity.type
_entity.pdbx_description
1 polymer ?
#
loop_
_entity_poly.entity_id
_entity_poly.type
_entity_poly.pdbx_seq_one_letter_code
_entity_poly.pdbx_strand_id
1 'polypeptide(L)'
;MSQRNVIESYYADINNLADLLTKLVNSYRLLIAGANELNNISLVHRRDIKDALNRASDLGKAIDHIIDAIKDTDYGYVNYCKLKTAVLKEHLKLDYIKDEIDNELKL
;
A
#
# COMPACT_ATOMS: atom_id res chain seq x y z
N MET A 1 -25.59 -2.54 4.55
CA MET A 1 -24.36 -1.91 5.07
C MET A 1 -24.55 -0.40 5.03
N SER A 2 -24.20 0.34 6.08
CA SER A 2 -24.24 1.81 6.01
C SER A 2 -23.14 2.30 5.06
N GLN A 3 -23.32 3.46 4.43
CA GLN A 3 -22.33 4.05 3.50
C GLN A 3 -20.95 4.27 4.17
N ARG A 4 -20.94 4.53 5.48
CA ARG A 4 -19.70 4.68 6.27
C ARG A 4 -18.87 3.39 6.30
N ASN A 5 -19.53 2.25 6.48
CA ASN A 5 -18.87 0.94 6.51
C ASN A 5 -18.22 0.59 5.16
N VAL A 6 -18.79 1.08 4.04
CA VAL A 6 -18.23 0.85 2.70
C VAL A 6 -16.89 1.56 2.53
N ILE A 7 -16.77 2.80 3.01
CA ILE A 7 -15.55 3.60 2.86
C ILE A 7 -14.45 3.15 3.83
N GLU A 8 -14.82 2.76 5.05
CA GLU A 8 -13.88 2.19 6.02
C GLU A 8 -13.34 0.84 5.52
N SER A 9 -14.20 -0.02 4.96
CA SER A 9 -13.78 -1.25 4.28
C SER A 9 -12.84 -0.94 3.11
N TYR A 10 -13.18 0.05 2.29
CA TYR A 10 -12.37 0.43 1.13
C TYR A 10 -10.98 0.94 1.54
N TYR A 11 -10.88 1.74 2.60
CA TYR A 11 -9.60 2.15 3.17
C TYR A 11 -8.79 0.94 3.64
N ALA A 12 -9.43 0.00 4.33
CA ALA A 12 -8.76 -1.23 4.78
C ALA A 12 -8.22 -2.05 3.60
N ASP A 13 -9.01 -2.17 2.52
CA ASP A 13 -8.59 -2.90 1.31
C ASP A 13 -7.36 -2.28 0.65
N ILE A 14 -7.29 -0.94 0.54
CA ILE A 14 -6.11 -0.23 0.02
C ILE A 14 -4.89 -0.47 0.90
N ASN A 15 -5.04 -0.41 2.23
CA ASN A 15 -3.94 -0.70 3.15
C ASN A 15 -3.47 -2.15 3.06
N ASN A 16 -4.39 -3.09 2.90
CA ASN A 16 -4.06 -4.50 2.69
C ASN A 16 -3.26 -4.71 1.39
N LEU A 17 -3.61 -4.01 0.31
CA LEU A 17 -2.84 -4.03 -0.93
C LEU A 17 -1.43 -3.44 -0.75
N ALA A 18 -1.31 -2.33 -0.03
CA ALA A 18 -0.01 -1.70 0.25
C ALA A 18 0.90 -2.58 1.13
N ASP A 19 0.34 -3.26 2.13
CA ASP A 19 1.06 -4.23 2.96
C ASP A 19 1.46 -5.47 2.14
N LEU A 20 0.56 -5.98 1.30
CA LEU A 20 0.87 -7.08 0.38
C LEU A 20 2.00 -6.69 -0.59
N LEU A 21 1.96 -5.50 -1.18
CA LEU A 21 3.02 -4.98 -2.04
C LEU A 21 4.37 -4.99 -1.32
N THR A 22 4.40 -4.51 -0.08
CA THR A 22 5.62 -4.49 0.74
C THR A 22 6.20 -5.89 0.94
N LYS A 23 5.34 -6.86 1.25
CA LYS A 23 5.73 -8.28 1.40
C LYS A 23 6.30 -8.84 0.09
N LEU A 24 5.63 -8.61 -1.04
CA LEU A 24 6.07 -9.11 -2.34
C LEU A 24 7.41 -8.49 -2.77
N VAL A 25 7.59 -7.17 -2.59
CA VAL A 25 8.86 -6.49 -2.90
C VAL A 25 10.01 -7.04 -2.05
N ASN A 26 9.77 -7.33 -0.77
CA ASN A 26 10.77 -7.96 0.09
C ASN A 26 11.12 -9.38 -0.40
N SER A 27 10.12 -10.19 -0.77
CA SER A 27 10.35 -11.51 -1.35
C SER A 27 11.11 -11.44 -2.68
N TYR A 28 10.83 -10.46 -3.54
CA TYR A 28 11.55 -10.24 -4.80
C TYR A 28 13.03 -9.94 -4.54
N ARG A 29 13.33 -9.03 -3.60
CA ARG A 29 14.70 -8.70 -3.21
C ARG A 29 15.45 -9.93 -2.68
N LEU A 30 14.79 -10.78 -1.88
CA LEU A 30 15.38 -12.02 -1.37
C LEU A 30 15.68 -13.02 -2.49
N LEU A 31 14.80 -13.16 -3.49
CA LEU A 31 15.06 -14.04 -4.63
C LEU A 31 16.26 -13.56 -5.47
N ILE A 32 16.37 -12.26 -5.71
CA ILE A 32 17.53 -11.68 -6.41
C ILE A 32 18.82 -11.87 -5.61
N ALA A 33 18.78 -11.62 -4.30
CA ALA A 33 19.93 -11.85 -3.42
C ALA A 33 20.36 -13.33 -3.42
N GLY A 34 19.41 -14.25 -3.26
CA GLY A 34 19.68 -15.69 -3.30
C GLY A 34 20.23 -16.16 -4.65
N ALA A 35 19.75 -15.61 -5.78
CA ALA A 35 20.32 -15.90 -7.09
C ALA A 35 21.79 -15.43 -7.21
N ASN A 36 22.12 -14.27 -6.64
CA ASN A 36 23.49 -13.77 -6.58
C ASN A 36 24.39 -14.62 -5.67
N GLU A 37 23.87 -15.07 -4.52
CA GLU A 37 24.58 -15.99 -3.63
C GLU A 37 24.87 -17.32 -4.32
N LEU A 38 23.87 -17.91 -5.00
CA LEU A 38 24.04 -19.13 -5.79
C LEU A 38 25.15 -18.95 -6.83
N ASN A 39 25.17 -17.83 -7.56
CA ASN A 39 26.17 -17.54 -8.59
C ASN A 39 27.62 -17.50 -8.05
N ASN A 40 27.80 -17.25 -6.75
CA ASN A 40 29.13 -17.23 -6.12
C ASN A 40 29.57 -18.61 -5.60
N ILE A 41 28.75 -19.65 -5.71
CA ILE A 41 29.10 -21.02 -5.31
C ILE A 41 29.75 -21.75 -6.50
N SER A 42 31.01 -22.16 -6.35
CA SER A 42 31.83 -22.74 -7.44
C SER A 42 31.26 -23.98 -8.14
N LEU A 43 30.37 -24.73 -7.47
CA LEU A 43 29.78 -25.98 -8.00
C LEU A 43 28.30 -25.84 -8.37
N VAL A 44 27.74 -24.63 -8.33
CA VAL A 44 26.32 -24.45 -8.66
C VAL A 44 26.07 -24.71 -10.15
N HIS A 45 24.91 -25.28 -10.49
CA HIS A 45 24.52 -25.35 -11.89
C HIS A 45 23.92 -24.02 -12.34
N ARG A 46 24.30 -23.57 -13.54
CA ARG A 46 23.70 -22.37 -14.18
C ARG A 46 22.17 -22.43 -14.25
N ARG A 47 21.61 -23.64 -14.32
CA ARG A 47 20.17 -23.87 -14.29
C ARG A 47 19.54 -23.36 -12.97
N ASP A 48 20.17 -23.60 -11.84
CA ASP A 48 19.63 -23.22 -10.53
C ASP A 48 19.57 -21.70 -10.37
N ILE A 49 20.59 -20.98 -10.86
CA ILE A 49 20.61 -19.52 -10.92
C ILE A 49 19.48 -19.01 -11.82
N LYS A 50 19.35 -19.60 -13.02
CA LYS A 50 18.30 -19.21 -13.98
C LYS A 50 16.91 -19.46 -13.41
N ASP A 51 16.70 -20.57 -12.73
CA ASP A 51 15.42 -20.91 -12.10
C ASP A 51 15.08 -19.91 -10.98
N ALA A 52 16.07 -19.47 -10.17
CA ALA A 52 15.88 -18.42 -9.17
C ALA A 52 15.51 -17.07 -9.81
N LEU A 53 16.20 -16.67 -10.89
CA LEU A 53 15.90 -15.43 -11.62
C LEU A 53 14.53 -15.47 -12.31
N ASN A 54 14.12 -16.62 -12.85
CA ASN A 54 12.79 -16.79 -13.44
C ASN A 54 11.70 -16.59 -12.38
N ARG A 55 11.85 -17.18 -11.19
CA ARG A 55 10.92 -16.98 -10.07
C ARG A 55 10.86 -15.52 -9.63
N ALA A 56 12.00 -14.83 -9.58
CA ALA A 56 12.03 -13.40 -9.30
C ALA A 56 11.27 -12.60 -10.37
N SER A 57 11.46 -12.94 -11.65
CA SER A 57 10.74 -12.29 -12.76
C SER A 57 9.23 -12.50 -12.67
N ASP A 58 8.77 -13.71 -12.35
CA ASP A 58 7.34 -13.98 -12.20
C ASP A 58 6.73 -13.25 -10.99
N LEU A 59 7.47 -13.16 -9.88
CA LEU A 59 7.06 -12.34 -8.75
C LEU A 59 7.03 -10.85 -9.09
N GLY A 60 7.95 -10.37 -9.93
CA GLY A 60 7.95 -9.01 -10.47
C GLY A 60 6.64 -8.68 -11.20
N LYS A 61 6.15 -9.60 -12.04
CA LYS A 61 4.85 -9.40 -12.71
C LYS A 61 3.69 -9.29 -11.71
N ALA A 62 3.72 -10.11 -10.65
CA ALA A 62 2.70 -10.02 -9.60
C ALA A 62 2.76 -8.68 -8.85
N ILE A 63 3.96 -8.16 -8.59
CA ILE A 63 4.17 -6.83 -8.02
C ILE A 63 3.56 -5.75 -8.93
N ASP A 64 3.80 -5.82 -10.24
CA ASP A 64 3.25 -4.87 -11.20
C ASP A 64 1.71 -4.85 -11.16
N HIS A 65 1.07 -6.02 -11.11
CA HIS A 65 -0.38 -6.13 -10.97
C HIS A 65 -0.93 -5.47 -9.69
N ILE A 66 -0.23 -5.62 -8.56
CA ILE A 66 -0.63 -4.97 -7.29
C ILE A 66 -0.44 -3.45 -7.36
N ILE A 67 0.66 -2.99 -7.97
CA ILE A 67 0.90 -1.56 -8.16
C ILE A 67 -0.23 -0.93 -8.98
N ASP A 68 -0.66 -1.58 -10.06
CA ASP A 68 -1.74 -1.07 -10.90
C ASP A 68 -3.08 -1.06 -10.15
N ALA A 69 -3.38 -2.10 -9.36
CA ALA A 69 -4.57 -2.10 -8.50
C ALA A 69 -4.57 -0.96 -7.45
N ILE A 70 -3.40 -0.65 -6.87
CA ILE A 70 -3.25 0.48 -5.93
C ILE A 70 -3.48 1.81 -6.66
N LYS A 71 -2.91 2.00 -7.86
CA LYS A 71 -3.11 3.24 -8.63
C LYS A 71 -4.59 3.48 -8.95
N ASP A 72 -5.29 2.43 -9.36
CA ASP A 72 -6.71 2.52 -9.70
C ASP A 72 -7.57 2.84 -8.46
N THR A 73 -7.21 2.28 -7.30
CA THR A 73 -7.98 2.46 -6.06
C THR A 73 -7.64 3.74 -5.29
N ASP A 74 -6.39 4.20 -5.34
CA ASP A 74 -5.96 5.44 -4.67
C ASP A 74 -6.74 6.67 -5.17
N TYR A 75 -6.99 6.75 -6.49
CA TYR A 75 -7.75 7.86 -7.07
C TYR A 75 -9.15 8.02 -6.45
N GLY A 76 -9.84 6.91 -6.22
CA GLY A 76 -11.17 6.90 -5.60
C GLY A 76 -11.14 7.37 -4.15
N TYR A 77 -10.22 6.82 -3.36
CA TYR A 77 -10.11 7.16 -1.94
C TYR A 77 -9.63 8.61 -1.71
N VAL A 78 -8.66 9.09 -2.49
CA VAL A 78 -8.19 10.48 -2.43
C VAL A 78 -9.32 11.46 -2.75
N ASN A 79 -10.15 11.16 -3.75
CA ASN A 79 -11.30 12.00 -4.08
C ASN A 79 -12.35 12.02 -2.96
N TYR A 80 -12.59 10.87 -2.32
CA TYR A 80 -13.42 10.82 -1.11
C TYR A 80 -12.87 11.74 0.00
N CYS A 81 -11.57 11.63 0.30
CA CYS A 81 -10.93 12.47 1.32
C CYS A 81 -11.07 13.96 1.01
N LYS A 82 -10.82 14.36 -0.25
CA LYS A 82 -11.01 15.75 -0.70
C LYS A 82 -12.44 16.23 -0.51
N LEU A 83 -13.43 15.44 -0.93
CA LEU A 83 -14.85 15.79 -0.79
C LEU A 83 -15.24 15.89 0.68
N LYS A 84 -14.84 14.92 1.52
CA LYS A 84 -15.08 14.95 2.96
C LYS A 84 -14.51 16.21 3.58
N THR A 85 -13.28 16.58 3.25
CA THR A 85 -12.65 17.81 3.73
C THR A 85 -13.40 19.06 3.27
N ALA A 86 -13.87 19.11 2.02
CA ALA A 86 -14.65 20.24 1.52
C ALA A 86 -15.98 20.40 2.30
N VAL A 87 -16.75 19.32 2.46
CA VAL A 87 -18.00 19.32 3.22
C VAL A 87 -17.77 19.72 4.68
N LEU A 88 -16.72 19.19 5.31
CA LEU A 88 -16.36 19.56 6.67
C LEU A 88 -16.05 21.05 6.78
N LYS A 89 -15.29 21.64 5.84
CA LYS A 89 -14.98 23.07 5.84
C LYS A 89 -16.22 23.96 5.68
N GLU A 90 -17.24 23.51 4.96
CA GLU A 90 -18.50 24.27 4.81
C GLU A 90 -19.33 24.28 6.10
N HIS A 91 -19.21 23.25 6.94
CA HIS A 91 -20.04 23.07 8.13
C HIS A 91 -19.32 23.30 9.47
N LEU A 92 -18.00 23.14 9.52
CA LEU A 92 -17.18 23.48 10.68
C LEU A 92 -16.78 24.95 10.62
N LYS A 93 -17.44 25.76 11.45
CA LYS A 93 -16.92 27.09 11.78
C LYS A 93 -15.66 26.92 12.62
N LEU A 94 -14.63 27.70 12.31
CA LEU A 94 -13.37 27.73 13.07
C LEU A 94 -13.62 27.92 14.59
N ASP A 95 -14.67 28.67 14.94
CA ASP A 95 -15.09 28.88 16.33
C ASP A 95 -15.44 27.56 17.03
N TYR A 96 -16.07 26.61 16.35
CA TYR A 96 -16.44 25.31 16.93
C TYR A 96 -15.22 24.43 17.22
N ILE A 97 -14.21 24.48 16.33
CA ILE A 97 -12.93 23.78 16.52
C ILE A 97 -12.17 24.43 17.68
N LYS A 98 -12.23 25.76 17.78
CA LYS A 98 -11.58 26.52 18.84
C LYS A 98 -12.22 26.21 20.20
N ASP A 99 -13.54 26.18 20.27
CA ASP A 99 -14.29 25.81 21.47
C ASP A 99 -13.99 24.36 21.90
N GLU A 100 -13.84 23.43 20.96
CA GLU A 100 -13.44 22.05 21.26
C GLU A 100 -12.02 21.97 21.85
N ILE A 101 -11.06 22.68 21.24
CA ILE A 101 -9.68 22.77 21.72
C ILE A 101 -9.61 23.43 23.11
N ASP A 102 -10.32 24.54 23.31
CA ASP A 102 -10.33 25.27 24.58
C ASP A 102 -10.94 24.40 25.70
N ASN A 103 -11.99 23.61 25.39
CA ASN A 103 -12.57 22.64 26.32
C ASN A 103 -11.61 21.48 26.67
N GLU A 104 -10.86 20.94 25.69
CA GLU A 104 -9.86 19.89 25.96
C GLU A 104 -8.67 20.42 26.77
N LEU A 105 -8.24 21.66 26.49
CA LEU A 105 -7.15 22.32 27.20
C LEU A 105 -7.56 22.86 28.57
N LYS A 106 -8.87 22.87 28.90
CA LYS A 106 -9.45 23.48 30.11
C LYS A 106 -8.99 24.93 30.32
N LEU A 107 -9.07 25.76 29.28
CA LEU A 107 -8.91 27.21 29.38
C LEU A 107 -10.24 27.91 29.70
#